data_AF-A0A1Y6K6S2-F1
#
_entry.id   AF-A0A1Y6K6S2-F1
#
_cell.length_a   1.000
_cell.length_b   1.000
_cell.length_c   1.000
_cell.angle_alpha   90.00
_cell.angle_beta   90.00
_cell.angle_gamma   90.00
#
_symmetry.space_group_name_H-M   'P 1'
#
loop_
_entity.id
_entity.type
_entity.pdbx_description
1 polymer ?
#
loop_
_entity_poly.entity_id
_entity_poly.type
_entity_poly.pdbx_seq_one_letter_code
_entity_poly.pdbx_strand_id
1 'polypeptide(L)'
;MMRKLTRSPLILILTLLLLAASGCQSTRTPAGAETLTATPSPTITPTPTNTPTFTPTHTSTPAFTITSPPTSTPTMTATPFRILSPTPIPSQAPLRPAVLFPLQDNFGITIDWSYIHVTHVGYNDRGEVNDLWAFMAFQLLDRGIHQRNFRFQGETITVYYLNVAHAFGDEPLPMQLVLGGTPGENVPISVIPAGGTAYAQVAIRDGSTYFSPRIAHREANRAFDERDEAYPFLFLHELEALLPELPDELILLANHPILVPRNDWPQVKLDMERVSFLAARYQPFFELDPYDRIVDQSAFAYALRDHIFGREAVPAGIYAFSSRNLIIITGQ
;
A
#
# COMPACT_ATOMS: atom_id res chain seq x y z
N MET A 1 6.68 68.86 -43.61
CA MET A 1 5.77 67.87 -44.21
C MET A 1 5.49 66.82 -43.11
N MET A 2 4.50 67.05 -42.23
CA MET A 2 3.12 66.49 -42.27
C MET A 2 3.14 64.96 -42.42
N ARG A 3 2.57 64.11 -41.54
CA ARG A 3 1.41 64.22 -40.64
C ARG A 3 1.53 63.30 -39.43
N LYS A 4 1.05 63.77 -38.27
CA LYS A 4 0.55 62.93 -37.17
C LYS A 4 -0.70 62.17 -37.65
N LEU A 5 -0.77 60.86 -37.42
CA LEU A 5 -2.04 60.12 -37.48
C LEU A 5 -2.49 59.75 -36.06
N THR A 6 -3.56 60.43 -35.67
CA THR A 6 -4.33 60.24 -34.45
C THR A 6 -5.31 59.08 -34.57
N ARG A 7 -5.51 58.40 -33.43
CA ARG A 7 -6.76 57.77 -32.94
C ARG A 7 -7.28 56.55 -33.71
N SER A 8 -7.17 55.39 -33.08
CA SER A 8 -8.19 54.33 -33.23
C SER A 8 -9.04 54.29 -31.96
N PRO A 9 -10.31 54.77 -32.00
CA PRO A 9 -11.27 54.71 -30.89
C PRO A 9 -11.87 53.30 -30.68
N LEU A 10 -11.34 52.29 -31.36
CA LEU A 10 -11.86 50.92 -31.35
C LEU A 10 -11.57 50.18 -30.03
N ILE A 11 -10.45 50.49 -29.39
CA ILE A 11 -9.99 49.78 -28.17
C ILE A 11 -10.82 50.19 -26.94
N LEU A 12 -11.32 51.43 -26.91
CA LEU A 12 -12.16 51.93 -25.80
C LEU A 12 -13.59 51.37 -25.86
N ILE A 13 -14.11 51.10 -27.07
CA ILE A 13 -15.44 50.51 -27.25
C ILE A 13 -15.42 49.01 -26.91
N LEU A 14 -14.33 48.31 -27.23
CA LEU A 14 -14.20 46.88 -26.93
C LEU A 14 -14.03 46.61 -25.43
N THR A 15 -13.39 47.53 -24.69
CA THR A 15 -13.25 47.42 -23.23
C THR A 15 -14.53 47.78 -22.47
N LEU A 16 -15.36 48.68 -23.01
CA LEU A 16 -16.66 49.01 -22.40
C LEU A 16 -17.71 47.90 -22.59
N LEU A 17 -17.61 47.11 -23.65
CA LEU A 17 -18.54 46.00 -23.91
C LEU A 17 -18.30 44.78 -23.00
N LEU A 18 -17.07 44.55 -22.54
CA LEU A 18 -16.73 43.44 -21.64
C LEU A 18 -17.15 43.66 -20.17
N LEU A 19 -17.41 44.90 -19.73
CA LEU A 19 -17.86 45.17 -18.36
C LEU A 19 -19.38 45.07 -18.17
N ALA A 20 -20.16 44.93 -19.25
CA ALA A 20 -21.63 44.87 -19.18
C ALA A 20 -22.20 43.45 -19.01
N ALA A 21 -21.37 42.41 -18.94
CA ALA A 21 -21.81 41.01 -18.87
C ALA A 21 -21.81 40.39 -17.45
N SER A 22 -21.39 41.13 -16.43
CA SER A 22 -21.36 40.64 -15.03
C SER A 22 -22.45 41.27 -14.19
N GLY A 23 -23.71 40.93 -14.48
CA GLY A 23 -24.84 41.37 -13.68
C GLY A 23 -26.12 40.65 -14.05
N CYS A 24 -26.44 39.56 -13.34
CA CYS A 24 -27.81 39.27 -12.91
C CYS A 24 -27.84 38.12 -11.89
N GLN A 25 -28.46 38.42 -10.75
CA GLN A 25 -28.77 37.52 -9.65
C GLN A 25 -29.77 36.43 -10.05
N SER A 26 -29.73 35.30 -9.34
CA SER A 26 -30.93 34.50 -9.10
C SER A 26 -30.89 33.97 -7.68
N THR A 27 -31.41 34.78 -6.77
CA THR A 27 -31.80 34.41 -5.41
C THR A 27 -33.02 33.50 -5.52
N ARG A 28 -32.83 32.19 -5.40
CA ARG A 28 -33.93 31.25 -5.17
C ARG A 28 -34.15 31.07 -3.68
N THR A 29 -35.27 31.61 -3.21
CA THR A 29 -35.93 31.30 -1.95
C THR A 29 -36.35 29.83 -1.91
N PRO A 30 -35.97 29.04 -0.89
CA PRO A 30 -36.73 27.87 -0.50
C PRO A 30 -37.83 28.30 0.46
N ALA A 31 -39.06 27.96 0.08
CA ALA A 31 -40.26 28.03 0.91
C ALA A 31 -40.13 27.15 2.16
N GLY A 32 -40.92 27.50 3.18
CA GLY A 32 -40.85 26.98 4.54
C GLY A 32 -40.77 25.46 4.66
N ALA A 33 -39.83 25.02 5.49
CA ALA A 33 -39.86 23.71 6.12
C ALA A 33 -40.33 23.92 7.57
N GLU A 34 -41.38 23.20 7.92
CA GLU A 34 -42.07 23.26 9.20
C GLU A 34 -41.12 23.00 10.38
N THR A 35 -41.26 23.82 11.42
CA THR A 35 -40.56 23.64 12.69
C THR A 35 -41.16 22.43 13.42
N LEU A 36 -40.46 21.31 13.45
CA LEU A 36 -40.82 20.17 14.29
C LEU A 36 -40.52 20.51 15.76
N THR A 37 -41.58 20.64 16.55
CA THR A 37 -41.55 20.77 18.00
C THR A 37 -40.90 19.53 18.62
N ALA A 38 -39.76 19.69 19.29
CA ALA A 38 -39.13 18.60 20.04
C ALA A 38 -39.94 18.32 21.31
N THR A 39 -40.60 17.17 21.38
CA THR A 39 -41.20 16.63 22.60
C THR A 39 -40.08 16.25 23.57
N PRO A 40 -40.11 16.68 24.85
CA PRO A 40 -39.09 16.28 25.82
C PRO A 40 -39.17 14.77 26.08
N SER A 41 -38.05 14.08 25.89
CA SER A 41 -37.87 12.67 26.26
C SER A 41 -37.74 12.56 27.79
N PRO A 42 -38.36 11.56 28.45
CA PRO A 42 -38.25 11.40 29.89
C PRO A 42 -36.81 11.09 30.30
N THR A 43 -36.27 11.93 31.18
CA THR A 43 -34.97 11.71 31.82
C THR A 43 -35.06 10.51 32.76
N ILE A 44 -34.33 9.44 32.44
CA ILE A 44 -34.18 8.29 33.32
C ILE A 44 -33.15 8.69 34.39
N THR A 45 -33.59 8.87 35.63
CA THR A 45 -32.70 9.07 36.78
C THR A 45 -32.00 7.74 37.09
N PRO A 46 -30.65 7.67 37.09
CA PRO A 46 -29.96 6.45 37.49
C PRO A 46 -30.12 6.24 39.00
N THR A 47 -30.74 5.12 39.37
CA THR A 47 -30.78 4.63 40.75
C THR A 47 -29.38 4.18 41.16
N PRO A 48 -28.84 4.58 42.32
CA PRO A 48 -27.52 4.14 42.76
C PRO A 48 -27.55 2.62 43.04
N THR A 49 -26.79 1.86 42.26
CA THR A 49 -26.53 0.45 42.52
C THR A 49 -25.49 0.34 43.62
N ASN A 50 -25.87 -0.26 44.75
CA ASN A 50 -24.93 -0.58 45.83
C ASN A 50 -23.96 -1.67 45.37
N THR A 51 -22.73 -1.28 45.04
CA THR A 51 -21.63 -2.24 44.82
C THR A 51 -21.14 -2.75 46.18
N PRO A 52 -21.12 -4.07 46.44
CA PRO A 52 -20.58 -4.60 47.69
C PRO A 52 -19.06 -4.38 47.72
N THR A 53 -18.61 -3.58 48.70
CA THR A 53 -17.19 -3.37 49.00
C THR A 53 -16.63 -4.65 49.64
N PHE A 54 -15.70 -5.31 48.97
CA PHE A 54 -14.97 -6.44 49.55
C PHE A 54 -13.98 -5.93 50.60
N THR A 55 -14.18 -6.35 51.85
CA THR A 55 -13.26 -6.12 52.97
C THR A 55 -12.02 -7.01 52.80
N PRO A 56 -10.79 -6.47 52.77
CA PRO A 56 -9.60 -7.30 52.66
C PRO A 56 -9.42 -8.13 53.93
N THR A 57 -9.39 -9.45 53.77
CA THR A 57 -9.08 -10.38 54.86
C THR A 57 -7.57 -10.51 54.95
N HIS A 58 -6.99 -10.17 56.10
CA HIS A 58 -5.55 -10.34 56.36
C HIS A 58 -5.22 -11.84 56.46
N THR A 59 -4.60 -12.39 55.43
CA THR A 59 -3.93 -13.70 55.50
C THR A 59 -2.50 -13.51 55.98
N SER A 60 -2.19 -14.07 57.16
CA SER A 60 -0.82 -14.21 57.66
C SER A 60 -0.15 -15.40 56.96
N THR A 61 0.65 -15.13 55.94
CA THR A 61 1.50 -16.15 55.29
C THR A 61 2.80 -16.31 56.08
N PRO A 62 3.25 -17.53 56.42
CA PRO A 62 4.53 -17.74 57.10
C PRO A 62 5.71 -17.35 56.20
N ALA A 63 6.78 -16.84 56.84
CA ALA A 63 7.99 -16.36 56.19
C ALA A 63 8.71 -17.48 55.42
N PHE A 64 8.89 -17.29 54.12
CA PHE A 64 9.76 -18.11 53.29
C PHE A 64 11.21 -17.63 53.41
N THR A 65 12.10 -18.56 53.74
CA THR A 65 13.55 -18.43 53.70
C THR A 65 14.02 -18.06 52.30
N ILE A 66 14.74 -16.95 52.17
CA ILE A 66 15.35 -16.50 50.91
C ILE A 66 16.59 -17.37 50.66
N THR A 67 16.49 -18.30 49.72
CA THR A 67 17.66 -18.86 49.04
C THR A 67 17.78 -18.12 47.71
N SER A 68 18.92 -17.48 47.47
CA SER A 68 19.18 -16.73 46.23
C SER A 68 19.06 -17.67 45.03
N PRO A 69 18.19 -17.38 44.04
CA PRO A 69 18.15 -18.14 42.81
C PRO A 69 19.42 -17.89 41.99
N PRO A 70 19.86 -18.86 41.16
CA PRO A 70 21.01 -18.66 40.28
C PRO A 70 20.74 -17.50 39.33
N THR A 71 21.75 -16.68 39.12
CA THR A 71 21.76 -15.56 38.18
C THR A 71 21.49 -16.10 36.77
N SER A 72 20.24 -15.99 36.31
CA SER A 72 19.89 -16.21 34.91
C SER A 72 20.35 -14.99 34.12
N THR A 73 21.49 -15.10 33.45
CA THR A 73 21.84 -14.19 32.36
C THR A 73 20.69 -14.25 31.36
N PRO A 74 20.01 -13.13 31.04
CA PRO A 74 18.96 -13.14 30.03
C PRO A 74 19.60 -13.52 28.71
N THR A 75 19.36 -14.76 28.27
CA THR A 75 19.68 -15.15 26.91
C THR A 75 18.65 -14.45 26.06
N MET A 76 19.09 -13.52 25.20
CA MET A 76 18.24 -12.93 24.18
C MET A 76 17.63 -14.08 23.37
N THR A 77 16.40 -14.43 23.70
CA THR A 77 15.64 -15.38 22.92
C THR A 77 15.14 -14.56 21.75
N ALA A 78 15.74 -14.75 20.57
CA ALA A 78 15.17 -14.27 19.32
C ALA A 78 13.72 -14.72 19.29
N THR A 79 12.80 -13.78 19.46
CA THR A 79 11.38 -14.07 19.35
C THR A 79 11.18 -14.52 17.90
N PRO A 80 10.61 -15.71 17.65
CA PRO A 80 10.35 -16.13 16.27
C PRO A 80 9.44 -15.07 15.65
N PHE A 81 9.92 -14.48 14.55
CA PHE A 81 9.21 -13.46 13.79
C PHE A 81 7.77 -13.90 13.49
N ARG A 82 6.86 -12.94 13.27
CA ARG A 82 5.58 -13.23 12.62
C ARG A 82 5.87 -13.70 11.19
N ILE A 83 6.17 -14.99 11.04
CA ILE A 83 6.22 -15.67 9.76
C ILE A 83 4.81 -15.56 9.19
N LEU A 84 4.72 -15.30 7.88
CA LEU A 84 3.47 -15.41 7.14
C LEU A 84 2.84 -16.75 7.50
N SER A 85 1.70 -16.73 8.21
CA SER A 85 1.03 -17.96 8.60
C SER A 85 0.66 -18.72 7.32
N PRO A 86 1.09 -19.99 7.14
CA PRO A 86 0.68 -20.78 6.00
C PRO A 86 -0.84 -20.94 6.09
N THR A 87 -1.56 -20.20 5.24
CA THR A 87 -3.02 -20.22 5.18
C THR A 87 -3.44 -21.48 4.40
N PRO A 88 -4.51 -22.19 4.81
CA PRO A 88 -4.97 -23.39 4.11
C PRO A 88 -5.36 -23.08 2.65
N ILE A 89 -4.70 -23.82 1.75
CA ILE A 89 -4.93 -24.07 0.31
C ILE A 89 -5.75 -22.97 -0.42
N PRO A 90 -5.09 -22.05 -1.15
CA PRO A 90 -5.82 -21.15 -2.04
C PRO A 90 -6.42 -21.95 -3.19
N SER A 91 -7.49 -21.41 -3.81
CA SER A 91 -8.00 -21.85 -5.10
C SER A 91 -6.81 -22.18 -6.02
N GLN A 92 -6.62 -23.46 -6.37
CA GLN A 92 -5.49 -23.92 -7.16
C GLN A 92 -5.68 -23.46 -8.61
N ALA A 93 -5.43 -22.18 -8.87
CA ALA A 93 -5.07 -21.75 -10.20
C ALA A 93 -3.91 -22.66 -10.66
N PRO A 94 -4.03 -23.32 -11.81
CA PRO A 94 -2.99 -24.22 -12.28
C PRO A 94 -1.70 -23.43 -12.46
N LEU A 95 -0.58 -24.06 -12.10
CA LEU A 95 0.74 -23.47 -12.31
C LEU A 95 0.89 -23.17 -13.81
N ARG A 96 1.12 -21.89 -14.11
CA ARG A 96 1.30 -21.36 -15.48
C ARG A 96 2.34 -20.24 -15.40
N PRO A 97 3.63 -20.58 -15.23
CA PRO A 97 4.65 -19.56 -15.03
C PRO A 97 4.78 -18.69 -16.27
N ALA A 98 4.91 -17.38 -16.07
CA ALA A 98 5.16 -16.43 -17.14
C ALA A 98 6.52 -16.71 -17.82
N VAL A 99 6.56 -16.43 -19.10
CA VAL A 99 7.73 -16.61 -19.97
C VAL A 99 8.32 -15.23 -20.28
N LEU A 100 9.65 -15.13 -20.20
CA LEU A 100 10.34 -13.90 -20.59
C LEU A 100 10.27 -13.71 -22.10
N PHE A 101 10.17 -12.46 -22.50
CA PHE A 101 10.40 -12.00 -23.86
C PHE A 101 11.42 -10.86 -23.83
N PRO A 102 12.14 -10.59 -24.92
CA PRO A 102 13.13 -9.52 -24.96
C PRO A 102 12.49 -8.16 -24.66
N LEU A 103 12.87 -7.57 -23.53
CA LEU A 103 12.41 -6.26 -23.11
C LEU A 103 13.57 -5.49 -22.46
N GLN A 104 13.67 -4.20 -22.78
CA GLN A 104 14.65 -3.30 -22.18
C GLN A 104 13.95 -2.05 -21.66
N ASP A 105 14.49 -1.48 -20.59
CA ASP A 105 14.09 -0.16 -20.15
C ASP A 105 14.69 0.95 -21.02
N ASN A 106 14.30 2.20 -20.74
CA ASN A 106 14.78 3.37 -21.47
C ASN A 106 16.29 3.65 -21.31
N PHE A 107 17.00 2.90 -20.47
CA PHE A 107 18.46 2.96 -20.30
C PHE A 107 19.18 1.78 -20.99
N GLY A 108 18.45 0.91 -21.68
CA GLY A 108 18.98 -0.28 -22.35
C GLY A 108 19.25 -1.44 -21.39
N ILE A 109 18.75 -1.39 -20.16
CA ILE A 109 18.88 -2.48 -19.18
C ILE A 109 17.83 -3.52 -19.51
N THR A 110 18.24 -4.78 -19.65
CA THR A 110 17.34 -5.92 -19.85
C THR A 110 16.42 -6.08 -18.65
N ILE A 111 15.11 -6.22 -18.91
CA ILE A 111 14.11 -6.50 -17.90
C ILE A 111 13.90 -8.02 -17.85
N ASP A 112 14.57 -8.67 -16.91
CA ASP A 112 14.40 -10.09 -16.60
C ASP A 112 13.89 -10.28 -15.15
N TRP A 113 13.88 -11.51 -14.64
CA TRP A 113 13.43 -11.81 -13.28
C TRP A 113 14.30 -11.23 -12.16
N SER A 114 15.49 -10.73 -12.49
CA SER A 114 16.40 -10.06 -11.53
C SER A 114 16.32 -8.54 -11.62
N TYR A 115 15.50 -8.00 -12.52
CA TYR A 115 15.45 -6.57 -12.76
C TYR A 115 14.97 -5.79 -11.53
N ILE A 116 15.83 -4.87 -11.06
CA ILE A 116 15.52 -3.88 -10.04
C ILE A 116 15.99 -2.52 -10.52
N HIS A 117 15.12 -1.51 -10.46
CA HIS A 117 15.45 -0.13 -10.81
C HIS A 117 15.06 0.83 -9.69
N VAL A 118 16.06 1.45 -9.07
CA VAL A 118 15.86 2.46 -8.02
C VAL A 118 15.22 3.71 -8.64
N THR A 119 14.02 4.05 -8.17
CA THR A 119 13.26 5.21 -8.65
C THR A 119 13.45 6.42 -7.76
N HIS A 120 13.70 6.21 -6.47
CA HIS A 120 14.00 7.25 -5.49
C HIS A 120 14.95 6.73 -4.41
N VAL A 121 15.88 7.57 -3.98
CA VAL A 121 16.80 7.28 -2.88
C VAL A 121 17.05 8.56 -2.07
N GLY A 122 16.95 8.45 -0.76
CA GLY A 122 17.23 9.50 0.21
C GLY A 122 18.14 8.99 1.33
N TYR A 123 18.84 9.94 1.95
CA TYR A 123 19.86 9.67 2.96
C TYR A 123 19.54 10.47 4.23
N ASN A 124 19.89 9.91 5.39
CA ASN A 124 19.84 10.63 6.67
C ASN A 124 21.07 11.53 6.89
N ASP A 125 21.10 12.23 8.02
CA ASP A 125 22.20 13.14 8.39
C ASP A 125 23.57 12.42 8.56
N ARG A 126 23.57 11.09 8.64
CA ARG A 126 24.78 10.24 8.72
C ARG A 126 25.21 9.70 7.35
N GLY A 127 24.49 10.04 6.28
CA GLY A 127 24.74 9.53 4.93
C GLY A 127 24.26 8.09 4.70
N GLU A 128 23.42 7.54 5.58
CA GLU A 128 22.85 6.20 5.44
C GLU A 128 21.55 6.28 4.64
N VAL A 129 21.33 5.32 3.73
CA VAL A 129 20.07 5.23 2.96
C VAL A 129 18.91 4.95 3.92
N ASN A 130 17.92 5.86 3.93
CA ASN A 130 16.75 5.79 4.82
C ASN A 130 15.41 6.01 4.10
N ASP A 131 15.44 6.35 2.82
CA ASP A 131 14.29 6.47 1.92
C ASP A 131 14.66 5.75 0.62
N LEU A 132 13.87 4.77 0.22
CA LEU A 132 14.20 3.94 -0.94
C LEU A 132 12.93 3.47 -1.62
N TRP A 133 12.83 3.74 -2.92
CA TRP A 133 11.81 3.17 -3.78
C TRP A 133 12.47 2.49 -4.97
N ALA A 134 11.90 1.37 -5.41
CA ALA A 134 12.36 0.69 -6.60
C ALA A 134 11.20 0.02 -7.34
N PHE A 135 11.34 -0.08 -8.66
CA PHE A 135 10.65 -1.07 -9.45
C PHE A 135 11.39 -2.41 -9.33
N MET A 136 10.64 -3.49 -9.20
CA MET A 136 11.13 -4.85 -9.30
C MET A 136 10.30 -5.62 -10.33
N ALA A 137 10.96 -6.47 -11.11
CA ALA A 137 10.29 -7.41 -12.02
C ALA A 137 9.99 -8.73 -11.32
N PHE A 138 8.92 -9.39 -11.74
CA PHE A 138 8.46 -10.62 -11.14
C PHE A 138 7.97 -11.59 -12.22
N GLN A 139 8.33 -12.86 -12.08
CA GLN A 139 7.70 -13.95 -12.80
C GLN A 139 6.37 -14.28 -12.13
N LEU A 140 5.26 -14.16 -12.85
CA LEU A 140 3.96 -14.62 -12.36
C LEU A 140 3.90 -16.16 -12.42
N LEU A 141 3.64 -16.84 -11.31
CA LEU A 141 3.72 -18.31 -11.24
C LEU A 141 2.42 -19.01 -11.64
N ASP A 142 1.29 -18.39 -11.36
CA ASP A 142 -0.04 -18.86 -11.74
C ASP A 142 -0.95 -17.66 -12.06
N ARG A 143 -2.12 -17.90 -12.65
CA ARG A 143 -3.05 -16.83 -13.07
C ARG A 143 -4.17 -16.58 -12.06
N GLY A 144 -3.92 -16.81 -10.77
CA GLY A 144 -4.89 -16.63 -9.69
C GLY A 144 -4.53 -15.51 -8.71
N ILE A 145 -5.56 -14.94 -8.07
CA ILE A 145 -5.39 -14.13 -6.87
C ILE A 145 -5.58 -15.04 -5.65
N HIS A 146 -4.61 -14.99 -4.74
CA HIS A 146 -4.55 -15.79 -3.53
C HIS A 146 -4.84 -14.93 -2.31
N GLN A 147 -5.17 -15.56 -1.19
CA GLN A 147 -5.47 -14.86 0.05
C GLN A 147 -4.76 -15.45 1.26
N ARG A 148 -4.50 -14.59 2.25
CA ARG A 148 -4.01 -14.96 3.58
C ARG A 148 -4.58 -14.02 4.62
N ASN A 149 -4.59 -14.45 5.88
CA ASN A 149 -4.99 -13.59 6.98
C ASN A 149 -3.78 -12.91 7.63
N PHE A 150 -3.96 -11.65 8.01
CA PHE A 150 -3.02 -10.85 8.78
C PHE A 150 -3.78 -10.18 9.92
N ARG A 151 -3.24 -10.18 11.13
CA ARG A 151 -3.87 -9.54 12.28
C ARG A 151 -3.17 -8.23 12.63
N PHE A 152 -3.94 -7.16 12.77
CA PHE A 152 -3.46 -5.82 13.08
C PHE A 152 -4.49 -5.06 13.92
N GLN A 153 -4.04 -4.45 15.02
CA GLN A 153 -4.87 -3.74 16.00
C GLN A 153 -6.06 -4.58 16.51
N GLY A 154 -5.85 -5.88 16.66
CA GLY A 154 -6.88 -6.82 17.09
C GLY A 154 -7.86 -7.26 16.00
N GLU A 155 -7.86 -6.61 14.82
CA GLU A 155 -8.68 -6.95 13.67
C GLU A 155 -7.97 -7.93 12.73
N THR A 156 -8.74 -8.78 12.07
CA THR A 156 -8.25 -9.65 10.99
C THR A 156 -8.44 -8.94 9.66
N ILE A 157 -7.40 -8.96 8.84
CA ILE A 157 -7.36 -8.44 7.48
C ILE A 157 -7.10 -9.61 6.54
N THR A 158 -7.99 -9.80 5.56
CA THR A 158 -7.74 -10.68 4.42
C THR A 158 -6.85 -9.93 3.44
N VAL A 159 -5.65 -10.46 3.19
CA VAL A 159 -4.65 -9.90 2.26
C VAL A 159 -4.72 -10.66 0.95
N TYR A 160 -4.86 -9.93 -0.16
CA TYR A 160 -4.87 -10.49 -1.52
C TYR A 160 -3.50 -10.33 -2.18
N TYR A 161 -3.01 -11.38 -2.81
CA TYR A 161 -1.69 -11.40 -3.44
C TYR A 161 -1.63 -12.30 -4.67
N LEU A 162 -0.63 -12.07 -5.52
CA LEU A 162 -0.24 -12.98 -6.59
C LEU A 162 0.95 -13.84 -6.15
N ASN A 163 0.97 -15.11 -6.55
CA ASN A 163 2.18 -15.93 -6.42
C ASN A 163 3.17 -15.54 -7.50
N VAL A 164 4.34 -15.07 -7.09
CA VAL A 164 5.38 -14.62 -7.99
C VAL A 164 6.74 -15.19 -7.62
N ALA A 165 7.72 -15.04 -8.49
CA ALA A 165 9.12 -15.24 -8.15
C ALA A 165 9.99 -14.07 -8.63
N HIS A 166 11.07 -13.80 -7.90
CA HIS A 166 12.09 -12.80 -8.23
C HIS A 166 13.48 -13.40 -8.03
N ALA A 167 14.42 -13.09 -8.93
CA ALA A 167 15.78 -13.59 -8.88
C ALA A 167 16.71 -12.56 -8.23
N PHE A 168 17.07 -12.78 -6.96
CA PHE A 168 18.12 -12.02 -6.26
C PHE A 168 19.54 -12.56 -6.52
N GLY A 169 19.66 -13.54 -7.41
CA GLY A 169 20.88 -14.28 -7.71
C GLY A 169 20.55 -15.32 -8.78
N ASP A 170 21.23 -16.46 -8.76
CA ASP A 170 21.07 -17.48 -9.79
C ASP A 170 19.72 -18.24 -9.70
N GLU A 171 19.16 -18.36 -8.50
CA GLU A 171 17.88 -19.05 -8.27
C GLU A 171 16.74 -18.06 -7.96
N PRO A 172 15.60 -18.14 -8.66
CA PRO A 172 14.44 -17.31 -8.37
C PRO A 172 13.80 -17.74 -7.04
N LEU A 173 13.59 -16.78 -6.13
CA LEU A 173 12.90 -16.98 -4.87
C LEU A 173 11.38 -16.77 -5.05
N PRO A 174 10.53 -17.73 -4.65
CA PRO A 174 9.10 -17.53 -4.59
C PRO A 174 8.72 -16.47 -3.55
N MET A 175 7.78 -15.59 -3.91
CA MET A 175 7.32 -14.46 -3.11
C MET A 175 5.83 -14.22 -3.31
N GLN A 176 5.25 -13.41 -2.43
CA GLN A 176 3.89 -12.89 -2.57
C GLN A 176 3.93 -11.45 -3.07
N LEU A 177 3.23 -11.16 -4.16
CA LEU A 177 3.03 -9.79 -4.61
C LEU A 177 1.69 -9.26 -4.06
N VAL A 178 1.74 -8.47 -3.00
CA VAL A 178 0.56 -7.98 -2.28
C VAL A 178 -0.17 -6.91 -3.09
N LEU A 179 -1.42 -7.20 -3.44
CA LEU A 179 -2.31 -6.29 -4.17
C LEU A 179 -3.06 -5.36 -3.22
N GLY A 180 -3.45 -5.84 -2.04
CA GLY A 180 -4.22 -5.07 -1.06
C GLY A 180 -4.80 -5.95 0.05
N GLY A 181 -5.80 -5.44 0.75
CA GLY A 181 -6.50 -6.21 1.77
C GLY A 181 -7.77 -5.55 2.28
N THR A 182 -8.65 -6.34 2.89
CA THR A 182 -9.96 -5.93 3.40
C THR A 182 -10.17 -6.44 4.83
N PRO A 183 -10.92 -5.72 5.69
CA PRO A 183 -11.31 -6.23 7.00
C PRO A 183 -12.09 -7.54 6.89
N GLY A 184 -11.84 -8.45 7.83
CA GLY A 184 -12.47 -9.76 7.91
C GLY A 184 -11.50 -10.90 7.62
N GLU A 185 -11.96 -12.11 7.93
CA GLU A 185 -11.21 -13.34 7.72
C GLU A 185 -11.68 -14.05 6.45
N ASN A 186 -10.74 -14.46 5.59
CA ASN A 186 -11.00 -15.20 4.35
C ASN A 186 -12.08 -14.58 3.46
N VAL A 187 -12.15 -13.25 3.39
CA VAL A 187 -13.18 -12.53 2.65
C VAL A 187 -13.01 -12.79 1.14
N PRO A 188 -14.00 -13.34 0.44
CA PRO A 188 -13.88 -13.57 -0.99
C PRO A 188 -13.91 -12.25 -1.79
N ILE A 189 -13.21 -12.21 -2.93
CA ILE A 189 -13.09 -11.00 -3.76
C ILE A 189 -14.46 -10.51 -4.23
N SER A 190 -15.38 -11.42 -4.53
CA SER A 190 -16.74 -11.13 -5.01
C SER A 190 -17.63 -10.36 -4.03
N VAL A 191 -17.27 -10.29 -2.75
CA VAL A 191 -18.06 -9.60 -1.72
C VAL A 191 -17.36 -8.38 -1.14
N ILE A 192 -16.17 -8.02 -1.66
CA ILE A 192 -15.47 -6.82 -1.19
C ILE A 192 -16.35 -5.61 -1.51
N PRO A 193 -16.65 -4.74 -0.53
CA PRO A 193 -17.43 -3.54 -0.77
C PRO A 193 -16.69 -2.61 -1.74
N ALA A 194 -17.42 -1.91 -2.60
CA ALA A 194 -16.86 -0.91 -3.48
C ALA A 194 -16.24 0.24 -2.65
N GLY A 195 -14.92 0.24 -2.54
CA GLY A 195 -14.12 1.14 -1.71
C GLY A 195 -12.64 0.90 -1.93
N GLY A 196 -11.76 1.67 -1.29
CA GLY A 196 -10.31 1.63 -1.57
C GLY A 196 -9.65 0.24 -1.45
N THR A 197 -10.26 -0.68 -0.71
CA THR A 197 -9.82 -2.08 -0.55
C THR A 197 -10.06 -2.95 -1.78
N ALA A 198 -10.97 -2.57 -2.67
CA ALA A 198 -11.36 -3.33 -3.85
C ALA A 198 -10.53 -3.03 -5.10
N TYR A 199 -9.56 -2.10 -5.03
CA TYR A 199 -8.84 -1.62 -6.21
C TYR A 199 -7.34 -1.87 -6.14
N ALA A 200 -6.77 -2.25 -7.28
CA ALA A 200 -5.34 -2.20 -7.56
C ALA A 200 -5.07 -1.12 -8.59
N GLN A 201 -3.97 -0.39 -8.44
CA GLN A 201 -3.53 0.56 -9.46
C GLN A 201 -2.71 -0.20 -10.50
N VAL A 202 -3.28 -0.42 -11.69
CA VAL A 202 -2.74 -1.32 -12.70
C VAL A 202 -2.60 -0.61 -14.03
N ALA A 203 -1.47 -0.80 -14.71
CA ALA A 203 -1.30 -0.43 -16.11
C ALA A 203 -0.94 -1.67 -16.93
N ILE A 204 -1.69 -1.93 -18.00
CA ILE A 204 -1.40 -3.00 -18.95
C ILE A 204 -0.73 -2.36 -20.16
N ARG A 205 0.39 -2.93 -20.63
CA ARG A 205 1.19 -2.39 -21.71
C ARG A 205 1.63 -3.49 -22.66
N ASP A 206 1.77 -3.12 -23.92
CA ASP A 206 2.38 -3.96 -24.92
C ASP A 206 3.92 -3.85 -24.85
N GLY A 207 4.61 -4.97 -25.05
CA GLY A 207 6.08 -5.06 -25.03
C GLY A 207 6.80 -4.21 -26.06
N SER A 208 6.11 -3.72 -27.11
CA SER A 208 6.66 -2.75 -28.07
C SER A 208 6.74 -1.33 -27.50
N THR A 209 6.05 -1.03 -26.40
CA THR A 209 6.06 0.30 -25.78
C THR A 209 7.30 0.46 -24.90
N TYR A 210 8.06 1.53 -25.12
CA TYR A 210 9.21 1.86 -24.28
C TYR A 210 8.82 1.95 -22.80
N PHE A 211 9.48 1.18 -21.95
CA PHE A 211 9.31 1.26 -20.51
C PHE A 211 10.33 2.22 -19.89
N SER A 212 9.85 3.25 -19.21
CA SER A 212 10.70 4.11 -18.38
C SER A 212 10.30 4.03 -16.92
N PRO A 213 11.13 3.45 -16.03
CA PRO A 213 10.82 3.29 -14.60
C PRO A 213 10.59 4.63 -13.89
N ARG A 214 11.39 5.65 -14.21
CA ARG A 214 11.25 6.97 -13.57
C ARG A 214 9.98 7.70 -14.00
N ILE A 215 9.63 7.62 -15.27
CA ILE A 215 8.37 8.17 -15.78
C ILE A 215 7.20 7.40 -15.15
N ALA A 216 7.24 6.06 -15.22
CA ALA A 216 6.24 5.19 -14.61
C ALA A 216 6.01 5.50 -13.12
N HIS A 217 7.09 5.67 -12.34
CA HIS A 217 7.02 6.05 -10.93
C HIS A 217 6.36 7.43 -10.75
N ARG A 218 6.77 8.43 -11.52
CA ARG A 218 6.22 9.79 -11.43
C ARG A 218 4.73 9.80 -11.75
N GLU A 219 4.36 9.27 -12.93
CA GLU A 219 2.97 9.24 -13.39
C GLU A 219 2.06 8.52 -12.38
N ALA A 220 2.50 7.38 -11.87
CA ALA A 220 1.73 6.61 -10.91
C ALA A 220 1.61 7.26 -9.51
N ASN A 221 2.43 8.27 -9.19
CA ASN A 221 2.35 9.01 -7.92
C ASN A 221 1.79 10.43 -8.09
N ARG A 222 1.26 10.79 -9.26
CA ARG A 222 0.56 12.06 -9.46
C ARG A 222 -0.74 12.14 -8.66
N ALA A 223 -1.28 13.37 -8.59
CA ALA A 223 -2.63 13.61 -8.10
C ALA A 223 -3.65 12.78 -8.88
N PHE A 224 -4.78 12.45 -8.24
CA PHE A 224 -5.78 11.51 -8.77
C PHE A 224 -6.19 11.84 -10.22
N ASP A 225 -6.59 13.08 -10.49
CA ASP A 225 -7.10 13.51 -11.81
C ASP A 225 -6.06 13.38 -12.94
N GLU A 226 -4.77 13.53 -12.63
CA GLU A 226 -3.68 13.39 -13.63
C GLU A 226 -3.21 11.94 -13.80
N ARG A 227 -3.53 11.07 -12.83
CA ARG A 227 -3.01 9.69 -12.74
C ARG A 227 -3.93 8.68 -13.40
N ASP A 228 -5.24 8.91 -13.32
CA ASP A 228 -6.28 7.93 -13.68
C ASP A 228 -6.16 7.44 -15.13
N GLU A 229 -5.70 8.30 -16.05
CA GLU A 229 -5.48 7.94 -17.45
C GLU A 229 -4.32 6.96 -17.65
N ALA A 230 -3.20 7.16 -16.95
CA ALA A 230 -2.00 6.34 -17.13
C ALA A 230 -1.97 5.08 -16.27
N TYR A 231 -2.66 5.13 -15.13
CA TYR A 231 -2.70 4.07 -14.11
C TYR A 231 -4.09 4.02 -13.47
N PRO A 232 -5.09 3.51 -14.21
CA PRO A 232 -6.44 3.40 -13.71
C PRO A 232 -6.51 2.47 -12.49
N PHE A 233 -7.51 2.72 -11.65
CA PHE A 233 -7.90 1.76 -10.62
C PHE A 233 -8.69 0.62 -11.26
N LEU A 234 -8.14 -0.58 -11.20
CA LEU A 234 -8.79 -1.81 -11.64
C LEU A 234 -9.39 -2.52 -10.43
N PHE A 235 -10.65 -2.94 -10.51
CA PHE A 235 -11.24 -3.72 -9.44
C PHE A 235 -10.55 -5.08 -9.31
N LEU A 236 -10.38 -5.60 -8.10
CA LEU A 236 -9.75 -6.90 -7.87
C LEU A 236 -10.50 -8.05 -8.56
N HIS A 237 -11.83 -7.98 -8.67
CA HIS A 237 -12.60 -8.99 -9.41
C HIS A 237 -12.39 -8.90 -10.92
N GLU A 238 -12.15 -7.69 -11.46
CA GLU A 238 -11.80 -7.51 -12.87
C GLU A 238 -10.38 -8.00 -13.15
N LEU A 239 -9.44 -7.73 -12.24
CA LEU A 239 -8.10 -8.28 -12.30
C LEU A 239 -8.13 -9.82 -12.22
N GLU A 240 -8.93 -10.40 -11.32
CA GLU A 240 -9.13 -11.84 -11.21
C GLU A 240 -9.65 -12.44 -12.53
N ALA A 241 -10.59 -11.77 -13.20
CA ALA A 241 -11.10 -12.19 -14.51
C ALA A 241 -10.09 -11.98 -15.64
N LEU A 242 -9.21 -10.98 -15.55
CA LEU A 242 -8.19 -10.67 -16.56
C LEU A 242 -7.01 -11.65 -16.53
N LEU A 243 -6.55 -12.06 -15.34
CA LEU A 243 -5.32 -12.85 -15.20
C LEU A 243 -5.31 -14.13 -16.08
N PRO A 244 -6.39 -14.94 -16.16
CA PRO A 244 -6.42 -16.12 -17.04
C PRO A 244 -6.25 -15.81 -18.53
N GLU A 245 -6.72 -14.63 -18.97
CA GLU A 245 -6.69 -14.18 -20.37
C GLU A 245 -5.31 -13.63 -20.77
N LEU A 246 -4.41 -13.40 -19.81
CA LEU A 246 -3.06 -12.93 -20.11
C LEU A 246 -2.26 -14.01 -20.87
N PRO A 247 -1.40 -13.59 -21.82
CA PRO A 247 -0.53 -14.52 -22.55
C PRO A 247 0.50 -15.19 -21.62
N ASP A 248 1.26 -16.14 -22.16
CA ASP A 248 2.38 -16.73 -21.43
C ASP A 248 3.55 -15.76 -21.34
N GLU A 249 3.83 -15.05 -22.43
CA GLU A 249 4.83 -13.98 -22.47
C GLU A 249 4.31 -12.75 -21.72
N LEU A 250 4.72 -12.61 -20.46
CA LEU A 250 4.40 -11.42 -19.67
C LEU A 250 5.48 -11.16 -18.62
N ILE A 251 5.66 -9.89 -18.28
CA ILE A 251 6.51 -9.43 -17.18
C ILE A 251 5.66 -8.58 -16.24
N LEU A 252 5.65 -8.93 -14.94
CA LEU A 252 5.05 -8.09 -13.91
C LEU A 252 6.10 -7.16 -13.34
N LEU A 253 5.81 -5.86 -13.28
CA LEU A 253 6.64 -4.88 -12.60
C LEU A 253 5.83 -4.23 -11.49
N ALA A 254 6.40 -4.18 -10.29
CA ALA A 254 5.78 -3.49 -9.16
C ALA A 254 6.73 -2.45 -8.57
N ASN A 255 6.17 -1.30 -8.20
CA ASN A 255 6.88 -0.24 -7.49
C ASN A 255 6.24 0.00 -6.13
N HIS A 256 7.08 0.18 -5.11
CA HIS A 256 6.68 0.44 -3.73
C HIS A 256 7.84 1.05 -2.95
N PRO A 257 7.58 1.85 -1.89
CA PRO A 257 8.60 2.18 -0.91
C PRO A 257 9.14 0.90 -0.24
N ILE A 258 10.46 0.73 -0.28
CA ILE A 258 11.20 -0.32 0.44
C ILE A 258 11.61 0.21 1.81
N LEU A 259 12.15 1.43 1.84
CA LEU A 259 12.47 2.15 3.08
C LEU A 259 11.68 3.44 3.11
N VAL A 260 11.18 3.76 4.30
CA VAL A 260 10.45 4.97 4.63
C VAL A 260 11.20 5.70 5.75
N PRO A 261 11.43 7.03 5.63
CA PRO A 261 12.06 7.82 6.68
C PRO A 261 11.36 7.65 8.03
N ARG A 262 12.15 7.58 9.11
CA ARG A 262 11.62 7.43 10.49
C ARG A 262 10.62 8.52 10.87
N ASN A 263 10.79 9.74 10.34
CA ASN A 263 9.88 10.86 10.58
C ASN A 263 8.48 10.64 10.00
N ASP A 264 8.35 9.76 8.99
CA ASP A 264 7.09 9.47 8.31
C ASP A 264 6.38 8.24 8.90
N TRP A 265 7.03 7.48 9.79
CA TRP A 265 6.43 6.29 10.41
C TRP A 265 5.14 6.57 11.18
N PRO A 266 4.98 7.70 11.91
CA PRO A 266 3.70 8.02 12.54
C PRO A 266 2.57 8.16 11.52
N GLN A 267 2.84 8.76 10.36
CA GLN A 267 1.85 8.88 9.28
C GLN A 267 1.53 7.51 8.68
N VAL A 268 2.54 6.69 8.39
CA VAL A 268 2.33 5.31 7.92
C VAL A 268 1.47 4.53 8.91
N LYS A 269 1.77 4.62 10.21
CA LYS A 269 0.99 3.93 11.25
C LYS A 269 -0.47 4.38 11.24
N LEU A 270 -0.73 5.69 11.18
CA LEU A 270 -2.09 6.23 11.08
C LEU A 270 -2.81 5.73 9.82
N ASP A 271 -2.11 5.65 8.69
CA ASP A 271 -2.67 5.16 7.43
C ASP A 271 -3.03 3.67 7.51
N MET A 272 -2.16 2.84 8.10
CA MET A 272 -2.42 1.43 8.36
C MET A 272 -3.64 1.23 9.28
N GLU A 273 -3.80 2.08 10.30
CA GLU A 273 -4.93 1.99 11.25
C GLU A 273 -6.26 2.40 10.64
N ARG A 274 -6.24 3.36 9.70
CA ARG A 274 -7.46 3.86 9.06
C ARG A 274 -7.92 3.02 7.89
N VAL A 275 -6.98 2.34 7.22
CA VAL A 275 -7.22 1.75 5.90
C VAL A 275 -6.53 0.39 5.77
N SER A 276 -7.30 -0.69 5.78
CA SER A 276 -6.78 -2.06 5.80
C SER A 276 -5.93 -2.44 4.60
N PHE A 277 -6.19 -1.88 3.40
CA PHE A 277 -5.34 -2.15 2.25
C PHE A 277 -3.95 -1.52 2.39
N LEU A 278 -3.82 -0.39 3.09
CA LEU A 278 -2.53 0.21 3.41
C LEU A 278 -1.82 -0.60 4.49
N ALA A 279 -2.54 -1.10 5.48
CA ALA A 279 -1.98 -2.07 6.44
C ALA A 279 -1.40 -3.29 5.72
N ALA A 280 -2.14 -3.89 4.78
CA ALA A 280 -1.68 -5.02 3.98
C ALA A 280 -0.42 -4.70 3.15
N ARG A 281 -0.37 -3.52 2.52
CA ARG A 281 0.77 -3.12 1.67
C ARG A 281 2.00 -2.68 2.44
N TYR A 282 1.87 -2.07 3.62
CA TYR A 282 3.03 -1.65 4.43
C TYR A 282 3.57 -2.78 5.30
N GLN A 283 2.74 -3.74 5.71
CA GLN A 283 3.14 -4.84 6.61
C GLN A 283 4.45 -5.56 6.22
N PRO A 284 4.74 -5.86 4.94
CA PRO A 284 5.97 -6.58 4.58
C PRO A 284 7.26 -5.79 4.84
N PHE A 285 7.17 -4.47 4.94
CA PHE A 285 8.33 -3.57 5.04
C PHE A 285 8.58 -3.06 6.45
N PHE A 286 7.69 -3.32 7.41
CA PHE A 286 7.85 -2.88 8.80
C PHE A 286 7.87 -4.05 9.78
N GLU A 287 8.68 -3.88 10.83
CA GLU A 287 8.61 -4.70 12.03
C GLU A 287 7.59 -4.11 13.00
N LEU A 288 6.66 -4.97 13.44
CA LEU A 288 5.59 -4.62 14.36
C LEU A 288 5.78 -5.37 15.69
N ASP A 289 5.75 -4.62 16.80
CA ASP A 289 5.79 -5.21 18.14
C ASP A 289 4.48 -5.95 18.48
N PRO A 290 4.38 -6.60 19.67
CA PRO A 290 3.15 -7.29 20.09
C PRO A 290 1.92 -6.38 20.25
N TYR A 291 2.09 -5.07 20.28
CA TYR A 291 1.02 -4.07 20.33
C TYR A 291 0.80 -3.40 18.95
N ASP A 292 1.31 -4.03 17.89
CA ASP A 292 1.23 -3.59 16.50
C ASP A 292 1.84 -2.19 16.24
N ARG A 293 2.79 -1.76 17.07
CA ARG A 293 3.54 -0.50 16.87
C ARG A 293 4.70 -0.75 15.91
N ILE A 294 4.93 0.20 15.01
CA ILE A 294 6.12 0.19 14.15
C ILE A 294 7.34 0.43 15.03
N VAL A 295 8.24 -0.55 15.10
CA VAL A 295 9.49 -0.46 15.86
C VAL A 295 10.71 -0.31 14.96
N ASP A 296 10.67 -0.92 13.78
CA ASP A 296 11.71 -0.80 12.77
C ASP A 296 11.19 -1.08 11.33
N GLN A 297 12.04 -0.89 10.33
CA GLN A 297 11.85 -1.54 9.02
C GLN A 297 12.08 -3.05 9.15
N SER A 298 11.47 -3.84 8.29
CA SER A 298 11.61 -5.30 8.33
C SER A 298 13.01 -5.74 7.90
N ALA A 299 13.42 -6.93 8.37
CA ALA A 299 14.67 -7.55 7.92
C ALA A 299 14.71 -7.74 6.38
N PHE A 300 13.55 -7.97 5.76
CA PHE A 300 13.44 -8.04 4.30
C PHE A 300 13.72 -6.69 3.63
N ALA A 301 13.20 -5.59 4.17
CA ALA A 301 13.46 -4.25 3.64
C ALA A 301 14.95 -3.88 3.70
N TYR A 302 15.63 -4.22 4.81
CA TYR A 302 17.08 -4.05 4.93
C TYR A 302 17.86 -4.97 4.00
N ALA A 303 17.52 -6.25 3.93
CA ALA A 303 18.15 -7.18 3.00
C ALA A 303 18.02 -6.73 1.55
N LEU A 304 16.87 -6.15 1.17
CA LEU A 304 16.65 -5.63 -0.17
C LEU A 304 17.49 -4.38 -0.46
N ARG A 305 17.62 -3.45 0.51
CA ARG A 305 18.56 -2.32 0.42
C ARG A 305 19.99 -2.81 0.19
N ASP A 306 20.44 -3.76 1.01
CA ASP A 306 21.81 -4.26 0.97
C ASP A 306 22.09 -5.07 -0.29
N HIS A 307 21.10 -5.78 -0.81
CA HIS A 307 21.15 -6.42 -2.12
C HIS A 307 21.29 -5.38 -3.25
N ILE A 308 20.47 -4.32 -3.25
CA ILE A 308 20.46 -3.29 -4.29
C ILE A 308 21.80 -2.54 -4.37
N PHE A 309 22.37 -2.15 -3.23
CA PHE A 309 23.55 -1.30 -3.19
C PHE A 309 24.87 -2.07 -2.97
N GLY A 310 24.82 -3.19 -2.25
CA GLY A 310 25.98 -4.00 -1.90
C GLY A 310 26.10 -5.32 -2.66
N ARG A 311 25.06 -5.73 -3.41
CA ARG A 311 24.93 -7.07 -4.02
C ARG A 311 25.04 -8.20 -3.00
N GLU A 312 24.61 -7.92 -1.77
CA GLU A 312 24.54 -8.93 -0.73
C GLU A 312 23.45 -9.96 -1.05
N ALA A 313 23.63 -11.19 -0.57
CA ALA A 313 22.64 -12.24 -0.76
C ALA A 313 21.40 -11.94 0.11
N VAL A 314 20.22 -12.00 -0.50
CA VAL A 314 18.97 -11.99 0.27
C VAL A 314 18.84 -13.34 0.98
N PRO A 315 18.62 -13.38 2.31
CA PRO A 315 18.47 -14.64 3.03
C PRO A 315 17.33 -15.49 2.47
N ALA A 316 17.36 -16.81 2.68
CA ALA A 316 16.23 -17.65 2.34
C ALA A 316 15.05 -17.37 3.27
N GLY A 317 13.85 -17.23 2.73
CA GLY A 317 12.66 -16.92 3.51
C GLY A 317 11.39 -16.87 2.66
N ILE A 318 10.26 -16.65 3.33
CA ILE A 318 8.98 -16.38 2.67
C ILE A 318 8.80 -14.86 2.69
N TYR A 319 8.92 -14.25 1.51
CA TYR A 319 8.84 -12.80 1.38
C TYR A 319 7.57 -12.35 0.69
N ALA A 320 7.19 -11.12 1.02
CA ALA A 320 6.14 -10.40 0.32
C ALA A 320 6.68 -9.05 -0.14
N PHE A 321 6.40 -8.70 -1.39
CA PHE A 321 6.59 -7.35 -1.91
C PHE A 321 5.22 -6.76 -2.21
N SER A 322 5.04 -5.46 -2.03
CA SER A 322 3.73 -4.84 -2.27
C SER A 322 3.70 -4.15 -3.61
N SER A 323 2.58 -4.21 -4.33
CA SER A 323 2.37 -3.40 -5.52
C SER A 323 1.60 -2.14 -5.14
N ARG A 324 2.30 -1.01 -4.95
CA ARG A 324 1.61 0.29 -4.94
C ARG A 324 1.08 0.57 -6.33
N ASN A 325 1.96 0.36 -7.32
CA ASN A 325 1.66 0.43 -8.74
C ASN A 325 2.07 -0.90 -9.36
N LEU A 326 1.15 -1.55 -10.08
CA LEU A 326 1.40 -2.76 -10.84
C LEU A 326 1.42 -2.43 -12.33
N ILE A 327 2.40 -2.97 -13.06
CA ILE A 327 2.47 -2.89 -14.51
C ILE A 327 2.55 -4.30 -15.05
N ILE A 328 1.66 -4.64 -15.98
CA ILE A 328 1.67 -5.89 -16.71
C ILE A 328 2.13 -5.57 -18.12
N ILE A 329 3.32 -6.03 -18.50
CA ILE A 329 3.82 -5.88 -19.86
C ILE A 329 3.67 -7.23 -20.55
N THR A 330 2.87 -7.29 -21.61
CA THR A 330 2.63 -8.52 -22.38
C THR A 330 3.54 -8.56 -23.61
N GLY A 331 4.09 -9.74 -23.89
CA GLY A 331 4.72 -10.07 -25.17
C GLY A 331 3.69 -10.23 -26.28
N GLN A 332 4.17 -10.53 -27.49
CA GLN A 332 3.34 -10.69 -28.69
C GLN A 332 2.70 -12.06 -28.80
#